data_AF-A0A0D6AH11-F1
#
_entry.id   AF-A0A0D6AH11-F1
#
_cell.length_a   1.000
_cell.length_b   1.000
_cell.length_c   1.000
_cell.angle_alpha   90.00
_cell.angle_beta   90.00
_cell.angle_gamma   90.00
#
_symmetry.space_group_name_H-M   'P 1'
#
loop_
_entity.id
_entity.type
_entity.pdbx_description
1 polymer ?
#
loop_
_entity_poly.entity_id
_entity_poly.type
_entity_poly.pdbx_seq_one_letter_code
_entity_poly.pdbx_strand_id
1 'polypeptide(L)'
;MKDNKIIKIGDVVKVKGKLYLVFDITDTRIFCRLFRFTKTGRFQYYQDYNFPINICQLSNIKEKQIIYEERRQASIQRKPYSAICANYIHHLIR
;
A
#
# COMPACT_ATOMS: atom_id res chain seq x y z
N MET A 1 -8.49 30.87 -3.14
CA MET A 1 -8.83 29.97 -2.02
C MET A 1 -7.96 28.72 -2.17
N LYS A 2 -7.18 28.33 -1.16
CA LYS A 2 -6.45 27.05 -1.21
C LYS A 2 -7.51 25.96 -1.09
N ASP A 3 -7.71 25.18 -2.14
CA ASP A 3 -8.52 23.96 -2.07
C ASP A 3 -7.96 23.10 -0.93
N ASN A 4 -8.69 23.03 0.18
CA ASN A 4 -8.44 22.04 1.22
C ASN A 4 -8.80 20.68 0.62
N LYS A 5 -7.88 20.09 -0.14
CA LYS A 5 -8.07 18.77 -0.73
C LYS A 5 -8.08 17.76 0.42
N ILE A 6 -9.28 17.35 0.81
CA ILE A 6 -9.53 16.31 1.80
C ILE A 6 -9.03 14.97 1.25
N ILE A 7 -8.15 14.30 2.00
CA ILE A 7 -7.66 12.96 1.66
C ILE A 7 -8.79 11.95 1.90
N LYS A 8 -9.04 11.06 0.94
CA LYS A 8 -10.07 10.01 1.04
C LYS A 8 -9.48 8.60 0.96
N ILE A 9 -10.26 7.61 1.37
CA ILE A 9 -9.92 6.20 1.13
C ILE A 9 -9.80 5.96 -0.38
N GLY A 10 -8.76 5.24 -0.80
CA GLY A 10 -8.42 5.02 -2.20
C GLY A 10 -7.54 6.11 -2.81
N ASP A 11 -7.32 7.24 -2.13
CA ASP A 11 -6.31 8.20 -2.56
C ASP A 11 -4.90 7.65 -2.37
N VAL A 12 -3.97 8.26 -3.10
CA VAL A 12 -2.55 8.00 -2.96
C VAL A 12 -1.91 9.21 -2.31
N VAL A 13 -1.19 8.96 -1.22
CA VAL A 13 -0.49 9.99 -0.45
C VAL A 13 1.01 9.80 -0.53
N LYS A 14 1.75 10.90 -0.47
CA LYS A 14 3.19 10.96 -0.43
C LYS A 14 3.64 11.35 0.97
N VAL A 15 4.52 10.53 1.55
CA VAL A 15 5.13 10.77 2.86
C VAL A 15 6.63 10.50 2.75
N LYS A 16 7.47 11.51 3.06
CA LYS A 16 8.94 11.43 2.98
C LYS A 16 9.45 10.89 1.63
N GLY A 17 8.84 11.32 0.53
CA GLY A 17 9.22 10.94 -0.84
C GLY A 17 8.69 9.58 -1.31
N LYS A 18 8.01 8.81 -0.46
CA LYS A 18 7.41 7.51 -0.82
C LYS A 18 5.91 7.64 -1.03
N LEU A 19 5.35 6.83 -1.91
CA LEU A 19 3.93 6.78 -2.23
C LEU A 19 3.23 5.65 -1.47
N TYR A 20 2.03 5.92 -0.98
CA TYR A 20 1.23 4.98 -0.22
C TYR A 20 -0.22 5.04 -0.67
N LEU A 21 -0.88 3.89 -0.75
CA LEU A 21 -2.32 3.79 -1.01
C LEU A 21 -3.09 3.90 0.31
N VAL A 22 -3.98 4.87 0.44
CA VAL A 22 -4.86 5.00 1.62
C VAL A 22 -5.93 3.92 1.56
N PHE A 23 -6.04 3.13 2.63
CA PHE A 23 -7.09 2.11 2.75
C PHE A 23 -8.05 2.38 3.91
N ASP A 24 -7.66 3.18 4.89
CA ASP A 24 -8.52 3.58 6.00
C ASP A 24 -8.09 4.94 6.58
N ILE A 25 -9.02 5.65 7.21
CA ILE A 25 -8.81 6.98 7.82
C ILE A 25 -9.58 7.01 9.15
N THR A 26 -8.88 7.29 10.25
CA THR A 26 -9.49 7.42 11.58
C THR A 26 -9.04 8.72 12.23
N ASP A 27 -9.98 9.59 12.56
CA ASP A 27 -9.75 10.90 13.16
C ASP A 27 -8.68 11.72 12.41
N THR A 28 -7.48 11.78 12.99
CA THR A 28 -6.32 12.53 12.48
C THR A 28 -5.23 11.63 11.90
N ARG A 29 -5.51 10.33 11.73
CA ARG A 29 -4.55 9.34 11.23
C ARG A 29 -5.04 8.72 9.93
N ILE A 30 -4.08 8.51 9.04
CA ILE A 30 -4.27 7.84 7.76
C ILE A 30 -3.57 6.50 7.84
N PHE A 31 -4.30 5.44 7.52
CA PHE A 31 -3.77 4.10 7.32
C PHE A 31 -3.54 3.86 5.84
N CYS A 32 -2.31 3.51 5.50
CA CYS A 32 -1.88 3.44 4.12
C CYS A 32 -0.93 2.28 3.88
N ARG A 33 -0.87 1.84 2.64
CA ARG A 33 -0.16 0.65 2.19
C ARG A 33 0.95 1.02 1.23
N LEU A 34 2.15 0.51 1.51
CA LEU A 34 3.28 0.57 0.60
C LEU A 34 3.44 -0.78 -0.08
N PHE A 35 3.45 -0.81 -1.41
CA PHE A 35 3.76 -2.02 -2.16
C PHE A 35 5.28 -2.15 -2.33
N ARG A 36 5.81 -3.36 -2.17
CA ARG A 36 7.24 -3.65 -2.37
C ARG A 36 7.41 -4.66 -3.49
N PHE A 37 8.31 -4.30 -4.41
CA PHE A 37 8.69 -5.11 -5.56
C PHE A 37 10.18 -5.42 -5.50
N THR A 38 10.57 -6.58 -6.06
CA THR A 38 11.97 -6.91 -6.32
C THR A 38 12.56 -5.91 -7.32
N LYS A 39 13.90 -5.86 -7.41
CA LYS A 39 14.59 -5.16 -8.51
C LYS A 39 14.15 -5.63 -9.91
N THR A 40 13.64 -6.85 -10.01
CA THR A 40 13.13 -7.46 -11.24
C THR A 40 11.63 -7.18 -11.48
N GLY A 41 10.99 -6.35 -10.66
CA GLY A 41 9.58 -5.94 -10.83
C GLY A 41 8.55 -6.97 -10.35
N ARG A 42 8.96 -8.03 -9.64
CA ARG A 42 8.03 -8.99 -9.04
C ARG A 42 7.52 -8.48 -7.71
N PHE A 43 6.23 -8.60 -7.46
CA PHE A 43 5.63 -8.27 -6.18
C PHE A 43 6.20 -9.17 -5.09
N GLN A 44 6.64 -8.58 -3.98
CA GLN A 44 7.15 -9.32 -2.82
C GLN A 44 6.10 -9.36 -1.71
N TYR A 45 5.74 -8.19 -1.20
CA TYR A 45 4.77 -8.01 -0.12
C TYR A 45 4.29 -6.56 -0.11
N TYR A 46 3.24 -6.30 0.67
CA TYR A 46 2.88 -4.95 1.04
C TYR A 46 3.12 -4.76 2.54
N GLN A 47 3.33 -3.52 2.94
CA GLN A 47 3.47 -3.16 4.35
C GLN A 47 2.52 -2.01 4.66
N ASP A 48 1.79 -2.16 5.76
CA ASP A 48 0.82 -1.18 6.22
C ASP A 48 1.49 -0.21 7.20
N TYR A 49 1.13 1.07 7.08
CA TYR A 49 1.68 2.18 7.84
C TYR A 49 0.56 3.07 8.34
N ASN A 50 0.81 3.75 9.46
CA ASN A 50 -0.05 4.82 9.96
C ASN A 50 0.74 6.13 10.01
N PHE A 51 0.11 7.21 9.56
CA PHE A 51 0.71 8.55 9.57
C PHE A 51 -0.32 9.58 10.04
N PRO A 52 0.10 10.63 10.77
CA PRO A 52 -0.78 11.76 11.05
C PRO A 52 -1.12 12.49 9.74
N ILE A 53 -2.36 12.97 9.60
CA ILE A 53 -2.88 13.53 8.34
C ILE A 53 -2.08 14.74 7.85
N ASN A 54 -1.50 15.51 8.77
CA ASN A 54 -0.75 16.72 8.48
C ASN A 54 0.58 16.48 7.73
N ILE A 55 1.16 15.28 7.81
CA ILE A 55 2.38 14.94 7.06
C ILE A 55 2.09 14.25 5.73
N CYS A 56 0.82 13.92 5.46
CA CYS A 56 0.39 13.27 4.23
C CYS A 56 0.11 14.33 3.16
N GLN A 57 0.77 14.21 2.01
CA GLN A 57 0.52 15.07 0.86
C GLN A 57 -0.20 14.28 -0.22
N LEU A 58 -1.25 14.82 -0.83
CA LEU A 58 -1.88 14.15 -1.98
C LEU A 58 -0.90 14.06 -3.15
N SER A 59 -0.83 12.87 -3.73
CA SER A 59 -0.02 12.61 -4.90
C SER A 59 -0.62 13.21 -6.17
N ASN A 60 0.25 13.47 -7.16
CA ASN A 60 -0.16 13.93 -8.47
C ASN A 60 -0.72 12.77 -9.34
N ILE A 61 -1.28 13.09 -10.52
CA ILE A 61 -1.91 12.10 -11.41
C ILE A 61 -0.94 10.97 -11.82
N LYS A 62 0.33 11.30 -12.09
CA LYS A 62 1.35 10.30 -12.48
C LYS A 62 1.68 9.35 -11.33
N GLU A 63 1.86 9.90 -10.14
CA GLU A 63 2.10 9.12 -8.91
C GLU A 63 0.90 8.21 -8.55
N LYS A 64 -0.34 8.69 -8.78
CA LYS A 64 -1.54 7.85 -8.65
C LYS A 64 -1.50 6.65 -9.60
N GLN A 65 -1.15 6.88 -10.87
CA GLN A 65 -1.04 5.81 -11.87
C GLN A 65 0.00 4.76 -11.47
N ILE A 66 1.14 5.16 -10.89
CA ILE A 66 2.16 4.23 -10.39
C ILE A 66 1.56 3.28 -9.36
N ILE A 67 0.91 3.80 -8.32
CA ILE A 67 0.31 2.95 -7.27
C ILE A 67 -0.82 2.07 -7.80
N TYR A 68 -1.60 2.55 -8.77
CA TYR A 68 -2.64 1.71 -9.38
C TYR A 68 -2.06 0.52 -10.15
N GLU A 69 -0.98 0.72 -10.90
CA GLU A 69 -0.27 -0.38 -11.56
C GLU A 69 0.39 -1.31 -10.54
N GLU A 70 1.00 -0.78 -9.48
CA GLU A 70 1.54 -1.59 -8.39
C GLU A 70 0.45 -2.46 -7.75
N ARG A 71 -0.72 -1.88 -7.43
CA ARG A 71 -1.86 -2.63 -6.87
C ARG A 71 -2.34 -3.71 -7.83
N ARG A 72 -2.42 -3.41 -9.13
CA ARG A 72 -2.81 -4.37 -10.17
C ARG A 72 -1.82 -5.52 -10.26
N GLN A 73 -0.53 -5.22 -10.33
CA GLN A 73 0.55 -6.21 -10.36
C GLN A 73 0.56 -7.08 -9.11
N ALA A 74 0.42 -6.47 -7.93
CA ALA A 74 0.30 -7.19 -6.66
C ALA A 74 -0.90 -8.14 -6.68
N SER A 75 -2.05 -7.72 -7.22
CA SER A 75 -3.25 -8.58 -7.31
C SER A 75 -3.09 -9.75 -8.29
N ILE A 76 -2.42 -9.53 -9.42
CA ILE A 76 -2.16 -10.58 -10.43
C ILE A 76 -1.13 -11.59 -9.91
N GLN A 77 -0.07 -11.10 -9.28
CA GLN A 77 1.06 -11.91 -8.83
C GLN A 77 0.86 -12.54 -7.45
N ARG A 78 -0.20 -12.15 -6.72
CA ARG A 78 -0.66 -12.85 -5.53
C ARG A 78 -1.13 -14.23 -5.97
N LYS A 79 -0.18 -15.18 -6.02
CA LYS A 79 -0.50 -16.59 -6.25
C LYS A 79 -1.62 -16.95 -5.27
N PRO A 80 -2.67 -17.66 -5.70
CA PRO A 80 -3.59 -18.27 -4.75
C PRO A 80 -2.74 -19.07 -3.77
N TYR A 81 -3.04 -18.91 -2.48
CA TYR A 81 -2.40 -19.63 -1.39
C TYR A 81 -2.21 -21.09 -1.80
N SER A 82 -0.98 -21.51 -2.10
CA SER A 82 -0.67 -22.93 -2.30
C SER A 82 -0.70 -23.56 -0.92
N ALA A 83 -1.55 -24.58 -0.73
CA ALA A 83 -1.66 -25.33 0.53
C ALA A 83 -0.32 -25.94 1.00
N ILE A 84 0.69 -26.01 0.13
CA ILE A 84 2.03 -26.51 0.46
C ILE A 84 2.72 -25.64 1.52
N CYS A 85 2.45 -24.32 1.57
CA CYS A 85 3.02 -23.46 2.62
C CYS A 85 2.37 -23.65 4.00
N ALA A 86 1.14 -24.19 4.08
CA ALA A 86 0.48 -24.46 5.37
C ALA A 86 1.13 -25.67 6.08
N ASN A 87 1.60 -26.66 5.33
CA ASN A 87 2.25 -27.85 5.88
C ASN A 87 3.60 -27.53 6.56
N TYR A 88 4.31 -26.47 6.13
CA TYR A 88 5.56 -26.08 6.79
C TYR A 88 5.33 -25.35 8.12
N ILE A 89 4.19 -24.67 8.27
CA ILE A 89 3.83 -23.94 9.51
C ILE A 89 3.38 -24.93 10.59
N HIS A 90 2.60 -25.96 10.23
CA HIS A 90 2.19 -27.00 11.20
C HIS A 90 3.37 -27.84 11.72
N HIS A 91 4.51 -27.88 11.02
CA HIS A 91 5.70 -28.57 11.49
C HIS A 91 6.60 -27.71 12.39
N LEU A 92 6.39 -26.39 12.42
CA LEU A 92 7.11 -25.42 13.24
C LEU A 92 6.35 -25.00 14.50
N ILE A 93 5.05 -25.28 14.57
CA ILE A 93 4.25 -25.16 15.79
C ILE A 93 4.16 -26.57 16.39
N ARG A 94 5.09 -26.89 17.27
CA ARG A 94 4.98 -28.02 18.20
C ARG A 94 4.62 -27.49 19.57
#